data_AF-A0A3V7K7T2-F1
#
_entry.id   AF-A0A3V7K7T2-F1
#
_cell.length_a   1.000
_cell.length_b   1.000
_cell.length_c   1.000
_cell.angle_alpha   90.00
_cell.angle_beta   90.00
_cell.angle_gamma   90.00
#
_symmetry.space_group_name_H-M   'P 1'
#
loop_
_entity.id
_entity.type
_entity.pdbx_description
1 polymer ?
#
loop_
_entity_poly.entity_id
_entity_poly.type
_entity_poly.pdbx_seq_one_letter_code
_entity_poly.pdbx_strand_id
1 'polypeptide(L)'
;MERNMDESRKDFEQWALEVMQFTPDDLRWDESRNCYRDYVPHIAWKGWQAGRKAIEIEIPAACADDEYFNDGVFQPMRYERDVERAIRAAGIKVKE
;
A
#
# COMPACT_ATOMS: atom_id res chain seq x y z
N MET A 1 -4.77 9.26 -2.54
CA MET A 1 -3.90 9.38 -3.72
C MET A 1 -3.88 8.04 -4.41
N GLU A 2 -4.27 7.95 -5.68
CA GLU A 2 -3.99 6.75 -6.47
C GLU A 2 -2.47 6.53 -6.45
N ARG A 3 -2.03 5.35 -5.98
CA ARG A 3 -0.62 4.97 -6.11
C ARG A 3 -0.28 5.02 -7.59
N ASN A 4 0.80 5.71 -7.94
CA ASN A 4 1.30 5.72 -9.30
C ASN A 4 1.54 4.26 -9.73
N MET A 5 0.90 3.84 -10.82
CA MET A 5 0.96 2.45 -11.30
C MET A 5 2.41 1.99 -11.51
N ASP A 6 3.29 2.92 -11.92
CA ASP A 6 4.71 2.64 -12.11
C ASP A 6 5.47 2.41 -10.80
N GLU A 7 5.12 3.10 -9.72
CA GLU A 7 5.77 2.89 -8.41
C GLU A 7 5.34 1.55 -7.82
N SER A 8 4.04 1.22 -7.90
CA SER A 8 3.55 -0.08 -7.40
C SER A 8 4.10 -1.26 -8.19
N ARG A 9 4.40 -1.09 -9.49
CA ARG A 9 5.03 -2.12 -10.33
C ARG A 9 6.50 -2.32 -9.94
N LYS A 10 7.26 -1.24 -9.74
CA LYS A 10 8.65 -1.32 -9.27
C LYS A 10 8.78 -2.00 -7.91
N ASP A 11 7.88 -1.68 -6.97
CA ASP A 11 7.85 -2.35 -5.65
C ASP A 11 7.58 -3.86 -5.79
N PHE A 12 6.71 -4.25 -6.71
CA PHE A 12 6.47 -5.67 -7.00
C PHE A 12 7.69 -6.34 -7.60
N GLU A 13 8.33 -5.71 -8.60
CA GLU A 13 9.50 -6.27 -9.27
C GLU A 13 10.65 -6.46 -8.30
N GLN A 14 10.92 -5.47 -7.43
CA GLN A 14 11.94 -5.60 -6.40
C GLN A 14 11.64 -6.78 -5.45
N TRP A 15 10.41 -6.86 -4.93
CA TRP A 15 9.99 -7.98 -4.08
C TRP A 15 10.09 -9.33 -4.80
N ALA A 16 9.72 -9.39 -6.08
CA ALA A 16 9.74 -10.62 -6.86
C ALA A 16 11.18 -11.11 -7.12
N LEU A 17 12.12 -10.19 -7.35
CA LEU A 17 13.54 -10.52 -7.45
C LEU A 17 14.09 -11.04 -6.11
N GLU A 18 13.77 -10.36 -5.00
CA GLU A 18 14.33 -10.68 -3.68
C GLU A 18 13.74 -11.94 -3.04
N VAL A 19 12.43 -12.14 -3.18
CA VAL A 19 11.68 -13.15 -2.42
C VAL A 19 11.28 -14.33 -3.30
N MET A 20 10.80 -14.06 -4.50
CA MET A 20 10.34 -15.10 -5.43
C MET A 20 11.47 -15.67 -6.30
N GLN A 21 12.67 -15.10 -6.21
CA GLN A 21 13.86 -15.48 -6.99
C GLN A 21 13.63 -15.42 -8.51
N PHE A 22 12.75 -14.53 -8.96
CA PHE A 22 12.63 -14.25 -10.38
C PHE A 22 13.90 -13.57 -10.88
N THR A 23 14.14 -13.72 -12.17
CA THR A 23 15.16 -12.98 -12.90
C THR A 23 14.54 -11.77 -13.59
N PRO A 24 15.35 -10.78 -13.99
CA PRO A 24 14.87 -9.69 -14.85
C PRO A 24 14.21 -10.18 -16.16
N ASP A 25 14.61 -11.35 -16.65
CA ASP A 25 14.03 -11.93 -17.86
C ASP A 25 12.63 -12.50 -17.65
N ASP A 26 12.33 -13.04 -16.46
CA ASP A 26 10.97 -13.48 -16.10
C ASP A 26 10.02 -12.26 -16.00
N LEU A 27 10.53 -11.11 -15.54
CA LEU A 27 9.78 -9.88 -15.32
C LEU A 27 9.60 -9.02 -16.59
N ARG A 28 9.70 -9.62 -17.78
CA ARG A 28 9.50 -8.89 -19.04
C ARG A 28 8.04 -8.46 -19.22
N TRP A 29 7.83 -7.15 -19.29
CA TRP A 29 6.52 -6.56 -19.57
C TRP A 29 6.20 -6.59 -21.07
N ASP A 30 4.95 -6.89 -21.40
CA ASP A 30 4.40 -6.82 -22.74
C ASP A 30 3.42 -5.65 -22.82
N GLU A 31 3.85 -4.56 -23.45
CA GLU A 31 3.04 -3.34 -23.61
C GLU A 31 1.75 -3.59 -24.40
N SER A 32 1.76 -4.51 -25.37
CA SER A 32 0.59 -4.80 -26.19
C SER A 32 -0.54 -5.49 -25.41
N ARG A 33 -0.17 -6.24 -24.37
CA ARG A 33 -1.09 -6.96 -23.47
C ARG A 33 -1.27 -6.25 -22.13
N ASN A 34 -0.49 -5.20 -21.88
CA ASN A 34 -0.44 -4.48 -20.61
C ASN A 34 -0.24 -5.42 -19.40
N CYS A 35 0.68 -6.39 -19.53
CA CYS A 35 1.00 -7.33 -18.47
C CYS A 35 2.38 -8.00 -18.64
N TYR A 36 2.84 -8.72 -17.61
CA TYR A 36 4.02 -9.58 -17.75
C TYR A 36 3.80 -10.65 -18.82
N ARG A 37 4.85 -10.90 -19.61
CA ARG A 37 4.83 -11.83 -20.74
C ARG A 37 4.59 -13.26 -20.29
N ASP A 38 5.24 -13.65 -19.20
CA ASP A 38 5.21 -14.98 -18.64
C ASP A 38 4.11 -15.14 -17.60
N TYR A 39 3.52 -16.33 -17.56
CA TYR A 39 2.31 -16.60 -16.79
C TYR A 39 2.53 -16.49 -15.28
N VAL A 40 3.66 -16.99 -14.77
CA VAL A 40 3.93 -17.02 -13.33
C VAL A 40 4.08 -15.59 -12.76
N PRO A 41 4.93 -14.72 -13.33
CA PRO A 41 4.97 -13.30 -12.96
C PRO A 41 3.64 -12.57 -13.14
N HIS A 42 2.87 -12.90 -14.18
CA HIS A 42 1.54 -12.32 -14.39
C HIS A 42 0.60 -12.62 -13.22
N ILE A 43 0.51 -13.88 -12.80
CA ILE A 43 -0.37 -14.28 -11.68
C ILE A 43 0.13 -13.70 -10.36
N ALA A 44 1.45 -13.71 -10.12
CA ALA A 44 2.03 -13.08 -8.94
C ALA A 44 1.69 -11.58 -8.87
N TRP A 45 1.78 -10.86 -10.00
CA TRP A 45 1.38 -9.46 -10.09
C TRP A 45 -0.10 -9.24 -9.82
N LYS A 46 -0.99 -10.07 -10.38
CA LYS A 46 -2.43 -9.99 -10.10
C LYS A 46 -2.74 -10.23 -8.62
N GLY A 47 -2.08 -11.21 -8.00
CA GLY A 47 -2.19 -11.47 -6.56
C GLY A 47 -1.69 -10.28 -5.73
N TRP A 48 -0.55 -9.69 -6.11
CA TRP A 48 0.01 -8.51 -5.46
C TRP A 48 -0.93 -7.30 -5.51
N GLN A 49 -1.53 -7.02 -6.68
CA GLN A 49 -2.52 -5.96 -6.87
C GLN A 49 -3.76 -6.20 -6.01
N ALA A 50 -4.29 -7.43 -6.04
CA ALA A 50 -5.47 -7.80 -5.26
C ALA A 50 -5.25 -7.67 -3.75
N GLY A 51 -4.13 -8.19 -3.25
CA GLY A 51 -3.76 -8.08 -1.84
C GLY A 51 -3.66 -6.63 -1.37
N ARG A 52 -3.10 -5.74 -2.21
CA ARG A 52 -3.00 -4.31 -1.90
C ARG A 52 -4.31 -3.55 -1.96
N LYS A 53 -5.24 -3.97 -2.84
CA LYS A 53 -6.58 -3.40 -2.94
C LYS A 53 -7.48 -3.84 -1.78
N ALA A 54 -7.22 -5.02 -1.22
CA ALA A 54 -7.98 -5.57 -0.09
C ALA A 54 -7.59 -4.96 1.27
N ILE A 55 -6.54 -4.14 1.34
CA ILE A 55 -6.15 -3.45 2.57
C ILE A 55 -7.16 -2.33 2.84
N GLU A 56 -7.94 -2.50 3.90
CA GLU A 56 -8.81 -1.48 4.48
C GLU A 56 -8.34 -1.18 5.90
N ILE A 57 -8.26 0.10 6.26
CA ILE A 57 -7.81 0.56 7.58
C ILE A 57 -8.89 1.48 8.12
N GLU A 58 -9.42 1.15 9.30
CA GLU A 58 -10.29 2.05 10.04
C GLU A 58 -9.42 3.14 10.68
N ILE A 59 -9.57 4.37 10.19
CA ILE A 59 -8.94 5.54 10.80
C ILE A 59 -9.91 6.17 11.80
N PRO A 60 -9.41 6.72 12.92
CA PRO A 60 -10.27 7.47 13.84
C PRO A 60 -10.96 8.64 13.11
N ALA A 61 -12.18 8.96 13.52
CA ALA A 61 -12.93 10.06 12.93
C ALA A 61 -12.55 11.38 13.62
N ALA A 62 -11.91 12.30 12.90
CA ALA A 62 -11.38 13.55 13.46
C ALA A 62 -12.44 14.45 14.14
N CYS A 63 -13.70 14.36 13.70
CA CYS A 63 -14.79 15.25 14.13
C CYS A 63 -16.07 14.48 14.53
N ALA A 64 -15.97 13.19 14.85
CA ALA A 64 -17.16 12.45 15.30
C ALA A 64 -17.57 12.83 16.72
N ASP A 65 -16.62 13.29 17.54
CA ASP A 65 -16.79 13.70 18.93
C ASP A 65 -15.69 14.72 19.35
N ASP A 66 -15.68 15.09 20.63
CA ASP A 66 -14.70 16.01 21.22
C ASP A 66 -13.35 15.32 21.56
N GLU A 67 -13.10 14.06 21.19
CA GLU A 67 -11.88 13.33 21.58
C GLU A 67 -10.58 14.06 21.18
N TYR A 68 -10.63 14.70 20.01
CA TYR A 68 -9.53 15.47 19.44
C TYR A 68 -9.67 16.98 19.62
N PHE A 69 -10.58 17.45 20.49
CA PHE A 69 -10.78 18.87 20.76
C PHE A 69 -10.51 19.17 22.24
N ASN A 70 -9.68 20.17 22.50
CA ASN A 70 -9.53 20.76 23.84
C ASN A 70 -10.08 22.17 23.79
N ASP A 71 -11.11 22.47 24.59
CA ASP A 71 -11.78 23.77 24.65
C ASP A 71 -12.21 24.30 23.25
N GLY A 72 -12.72 23.40 22.41
CA GLY A 72 -13.15 23.72 21.04
C GLY A 72 -12.01 23.88 20.03
N VAL A 73 -10.76 23.65 20.43
CA VAL A 73 -9.58 23.70 19.54
C VAL A 73 -9.12 22.29 19.19
N PHE A 74 -9.11 21.99 17.89
CA PHE A 74 -8.62 20.70 17.36
C PHE A 74 -7.14 20.46 17.71
N GLN A 75 -6.82 19.22 18.08
CA GLN A 75 -5.52 18.75 18.54
C GLN A 75 -4.88 17.83 17.48
N PRO A 76 -4.25 18.38 16.42
CA PRO A 76 -3.79 17.61 15.26
C PRO A 76 -2.77 16.54 15.62
N MET A 77 -1.83 16.82 16.53
CA MET A 77 -0.81 15.84 16.94
C MET A 77 -1.39 14.60 17.60
N ARG A 78 -2.51 14.72 18.31
CA ARG A 78 -3.17 13.59 18.97
C ARG A 78 -3.87 12.70 17.94
N TYR A 79 -4.56 13.34 17.00
CA TYR A 79 -5.21 12.69 15.88
C TYR A 79 -4.20 11.95 14.98
N GLU A 80 -3.14 12.64 14.55
CA GLU A 80 -2.08 12.07 13.71
C GLU A 80 -1.45 10.83 14.35
N ARG A 81 -1.12 10.89 15.65
CA ARG A 81 -0.59 9.76 16.40
C ARG A 81 -1.54 8.55 16.39
N ASP A 82 -2.84 8.78 16.56
CA ASP A 82 -3.81 7.69 16.65
C ASP A 82 -4.13 7.11 15.24
N VAL A 83 -4.07 7.93 14.18
CA VAL A 83 -4.03 7.47 12.78
C VAL A 83 -2.79 6.59 12.54
N GLU A 84 -1.60 7.02 12.95
CA GLU A 84 -0.39 6.20 12.80
C GLU A 84 -0.50 4.86 13.54
N ARG A 85 -1.09 4.86 14.74
CA ARG A 85 -1.36 3.63 15.48
C ARG A 85 -2.29 2.70 14.73
N ALA A 86 -3.36 3.20 14.12
CA ALA A 86 -4.27 2.39 13.32
C ALA A 86 -3.55 1.75 12.11
N ILE A 87 -2.72 2.53 11.40
CA ILE A 87 -1.93 2.03 10.26
C ILE A 87 -0.93 0.94 10.71
N ARG A 88 -0.24 1.14 11.83
CA ARG A 88 0.71 0.15 12.37
C ARG A 88 0.00 -1.10 12.88
N ALA A 89 -1.19 -0.97 13.49
CA ALA A 89 -2.01 -2.10 13.93
C ALA A 89 -2.48 -2.97 12.76
N ALA A 90 -2.69 -2.38 11.59
CA ALA A 90 -2.94 -3.09 10.33
C ALA A 90 -1.68 -3.78 9.74
N GLY A 91 -0.54 -3.72 10.42
CA GLY A 91 0.73 -4.32 9.99
C GLY A 91 1.43 -3.53 8.88
N ILE A 92 1.06 -2.28 8.66
CA ILE A 92 1.58 -1.45 7.57
C ILE A 92 2.64 -0.50 8.13
N LYS A 93 3.74 -0.38 7.41
CA LYS A 93 4.85 0.51 7.76
C LYS A 93 4.46 1.97 7.49
N VAL A 94 4.63 2.83 8.49
CA VAL A 94 4.58 4.29 8.37
C VAL A 94 6.02 4.80 8.15
N LYS A 95 6.22 5.71 7.19
CA LYS A 95 7.52 6.38 6.98
C LYS A 95 7.64 7.56 7.95
N GLU A 96 8.83 7.74 8.50
CA GLU A 96 9.21 8.90 9.32
C GLU A 96 9.57 10.11 8.46
#